data_AF-A0A9E2VJV1-F1
#
_entry.id   AF-A0A9E2VJV1-F1
#
_cell.length_a   1.000
_cell.length_b   1.000
_cell.length_c   1.000
_cell.angle_alpha   90.00
_cell.angle_beta   90.00
_cell.angle_gamma   90.00
#
_symmetry.space_group_name_H-M   'P 1'
#
loop_
_entity.id
_entity.type
_entity.pdbx_description
1 polymer ?
#
loop_
_entity_poly.entity_id
_entity_poly.type
_entity_poly.pdbx_seq_one_letter_code
_entity_poly.pdbx_strand_id
1 'polypeptide(L)'
;VPIRRYADYPSIGQLLGYVGPVNEDDIKSGYTADQRIGKSGLEETYQHTLAGTPGKEQVEVDAYGEIASSRPVVVENQPKDGQTLKLSLDAKIQKLVADSLQNAVNLRAKVFGDKTKTLGASAVILNPNNGAVIAMVSLPDYDGNMFAQGITQKQYQDLLNNPADPLLNRAIQGEYPSGSTVKPLVGAGALQDGVISANTTWDTSVPIRIGDAVFPDWKQHGMSNIEQAIAQSNDEFFYKVGGGQASQHIQGLGIDRLNQVLDQFGLGKKTGIDLPGETAGLNPGPTWKQQTVGEPWYIGDTYHQSIGQGYLLVTPLQMATAVAAIANGGTLYQPQLGWSLVDSATGKETPLPHKILNANWISPANIRTIQQGMELSTEPGGTAQLLGKFGVKTAGKTGTAEFGTDGLTHSWYIGYAPADHPQYAYAILIEGDGNVTEATESSEPVAEEILRGIFNKPLAPGQQLDSQALMPVAPTH
;
A
#
# COMPACT_ATOMS: atom_id res chain seq x y z
N VAL A 1 -5.51 -37.41 -3.82
CA VAL A 1 -4.81 -36.12 -4.07
C VAL A 1 -4.70 -35.38 -2.75
N PRO A 2 -3.49 -34.93 -2.33
CA PRO A 2 -3.34 -34.12 -1.12
C PRO A 2 -4.16 -32.82 -1.22
N ILE A 3 -4.72 -32.36 -0.09
CA ILE A 3 -5.51 -31.13 -0.01
C ILE A 3 -4.67 -30.06 0.68
N ARG A 4 -4.55 -28.89 0.03
CA ARG A 4 -3.85 -27.73 0.57
C ARG A 4 -4.62 -27.18 1.77
N ARG A 5 -3.92 -26.79 2.83
CA ARG A 5 -4.49 -26.20 4.03
C ARG A 5 -3.74 -24.91 4.38
N TYR A 6 -4.50 -23.84 4.60
CA TYR A 6 -4.00 -22.57 5.08
C TYR A 6 -4.21 -22.47 6.58
N ALA A 7 -3.22 -21.95 7.30
CA ALA A 7 -3.35 -21.67 8.72
C ALA A 7 -4.39 -20.57 8.93
N ASP A 8 -5.10 -20.61 10.05
CA ASP A 8 -6.02 -19.55 10.44
C ASP A 8 -5.21 -18.33 10.91
N TYR A 9 -4.92 -17.45 9.96
CA TYR A 9 -4.13 -16.23 10.14
C TYR A 9 -4.82 -15.10 9.38
N PRO A 10 -4.92 -13.89 9.95
CA PRO A 10 -5.71 -12.82 9.33
C PRO A 10 -5.00 -12.24 8.09
N SER A 11 -5.80 -11.88 7.09
CA SER A 11 -5.35 -11.19 5.87
C SER A 11 -4.26 -11.95 5.10
N ILE A 12 -4.41 -13.27 4.98
CA ILE A 12 -3.51 -14.12 4.19
C ILE A 12 -4.19 -14.68 2.95
N GLY A 13 -5.52 -14.66 2.85
CA GLY A 13 -6.25 -15.21 1.71
C GLY A 13 -5.85 -14.52 0.42
N GLN A 14 -5.84 -13.19 0.42
CA GLN A 14 -5.42 -12.36 -0.71
C GLN A 14 -3.91 -12.39 -0.99
N LEU A 15 -3.07 -12.76 -0.01
CA LEU A 15 -1.61 -12.84 -0.15
C LEU A 15 -1.14 -14.20 -0.68
N LEU A 16 -1.47 -15.25 0.06
CA LEU A 16 -1.11 -16.62 -0.32
C LEU A 16 -1.92 -17.02 -1.55
N GLY A 17 -3.17 -16.56 -1.63
CA GLY A 17 -4.11 -17.04 -2.62
C GLY A 17 -4.62 -18.42 -2.26
N TYR A 18 -4.95 -19.21 -3.28
CA TYR A 18 -5.41 -20.57 -3.07
C TYR A 18 -4.99 -21.51 -4.20
N VAL A 19 -5.14 -22.82 -3.93
CA VAL A 19 -4.88 -23.90 -4.88
C VAL A 19 -6.22 -24.51 -5.28
N GLY A 20 -6.51 -24.53 -6.57
CA GLY A 20 -7.81 -24.95 -7.13
C GLY A 20 -7.69 -26.08 -8.14
N PRO A 21 -8.82 -26.68 -8.55
CA PRO A 21 -8.83 -27.64 -9.64
C PRO A 21 -8.40 -26.96 -10.96
N VAL A 22 -7.84 -27.77 -11.85
CA VAL A 22 -7.46 -27.39 -13.22
C VAL A 22 -8.73 -27.13 -14.05
N ASN A 23 -8.73 -26.04 -14.82
CA ASN A 23 -9.75 -25.67 -15.79
C ASN A 23 -9.25 -25.94 -17.23
N GLU A 24 -10.08 -25.67 -18.24
CA GLU A 24 -9.74 -25.96 -19.65
C GLU A 24 -8.47 -25.24 -20.14
N ASP A 25 -8.20 -24.02 -19.64
CA ASP A 25 -7.04 -23.23 -20.07
C ASP A 25 -5.75 -23.75 -19.42
N ASP A 26 -5.84 -24.27 -18.20
CA ASP A 26 -4.71 -24.96 -17.56
C ASP A 26 -4.37 -26.27 -18.28
N ILE A 27 -5.36 -27.03 -18.77
CA ILE A 27 -5.14 -28.26 -19.55
C ILE A 27 -4.40 -27.93 -20.85
N LYS A 28 -4.80 -26.85 -21.54
CA LYS A 28 -4.08 -26.36 -22.73
C LYS A 28 -2.64 -25.95 -22.40
N SER A 29 -2.40 -25.50 -21.17
CA SER A 29 -1.07 -25.14 -20.65
C SER A 29 -0.25 -26.33 -20.15
N GLY A 30 -0.77 -27.55 -20.28
CA GLY A 30 -0.04 -28.80 -20.01
C GLY A 30 -0.30 -29.42 -18.63
N TYR A 31 -1.24 -28.89 -17.85
CA TYR A 31 -1.67 -29.51 -16.60
C TYR A 31 -2.66 -30.66 -16.85
N THR A 32 -2.68 -31.66 -15.97
CA THR A 32 -3.63 -32.78 -16.04
C THR A 32 -4.87 -32.49 -15.19
N ALA A 33 -6.02 -33.04 -15.57
CA ALA A 33 -7.31 -32.73 -14.92
C ALA A 33 -7.39 -33.13 -13.44
N ASP A 34 -6.53 -34.03 -12.99
CA ASP A 34 -6.41 -34.49 -11.60
C ASP A 34 -5.46 -33.63 -10.75
N GLN A 35 -4.70 -32.72 -11.37
CA GLN A 35 -3.84 -31.78 -10.66
C GLN A 35 -4.64 -30.67 -9.98
N ARG A 36 -4.03 -30.11 -8.94
CA ARG A 36 -4.46 -28.87 -8.32
C ARG A 36 -3.31 -27.88 -8.38
N ILE A 37 -3.59 -26.66 -8.80
CA ILE A 37 -2.58 -25.64 -9.07
C ILE A 37 -2.94 -24.34 -8.36
N GLY A 38 -1.95 -23.50 -8.08
CA GLY A 38 -2.14 -22.14 -7.61
C GLY A 38 -3.02 -21.33 -8.58
N LYS A 39 -4.01 -20.64 -8.02
CA LYS A 39 -5.03 -19.89 -8.76
C LYS A 39 -5.03 -18.39 -8.48
N SER A 40 -4.32 -18.00 -7.44
CA SER A 40 -4.18 -16.61 -7.03
C SER A 40 -2.96 -16.47 -6.11
N GLY A 41 -2.58 -15.22 -5.82
CA GLY A 41 -1.56 -14.89 -4.83
C GLY A 41 -0.21 -15.57 -5.08
N LEU A 42 0.50 -15.84 -4.00
CA LEU A 42 1.81 -16.50 -4.03
C LEU A 42 1.74 -17.95 -4.53
N GLU A 43 0.61 -18.66 -4.32
CA GLU A 43 0.42 -20.01 -4.86
C GLU A 43 0.48 -19.99 -6.40
N GLU A 44 -0.11 -18.98 -7.05
CA GLU A 44 -0.01 -18.80 -8.50
C GLU A 44 1.39 -18.32 -8.91
N THR A 45 1.91 -17.25 -8.29
CA THR A 45 3.22 -16.68 -8.66
C THR A 45 4.34 -17.72 -8.58
N TYR A 46 4.34 -18.55 -7.54
CA TYR A 46 5.38 -19.54 -7.28
C TYR A 46 4.95 -20.97 -7.64
N GLN A 47 3.88 -21.16 -8.42
CA GLN A 47 3.35 -22.48 -8.78
C GLN A 47 4.43 -23.45 -9.26
N HIS A 48 5.32 -23.03 -10.17
CA HIS A 48 6.39 -23.88 -10.70
C HIS A 48 7.43 -24.27 -9.64
N THR A 49 7.65 -23.42 -8.65
CA THR A 49 8.57 -23.68 -7.53
C THR A 49 7.94 -24.62 -6.50
N LEU A 50 6.64 -24.45 -6.23
CA LEU A 50 5.89 -25.14 -5.18
C LEU A 50 5.39 -26.54 -5.60
N ALA A 51 5.05 -26.74 -6.88
CA ALA A 51 4.35 -27.95 -7.34
C ALA A 51 5.20 -29.23 -7.37
N GLY A 52 6.53 -29.10 -7.40
CA GLY A 52 7.43 -30.24 -7.56
C GLY A 52 7.32 -30.89 -8.94
N THR A 53 7.77 -32.14 -9.06
CA THR A 53 7.69 -32.93 -10.29
C THR A 53 7.01 -34.28 -10.01
N PRO A 54 5.88 -34.58 -10.67
CA PRO A 54 5.21 -35.87 -10.53
C PRO A 54 6.10 -37.03 -10.98
N GLY A 55 6.08 -38.13 -10.22
CA GLY A 55 6.61 -39.42 -10.66
C GLY A 55 5.59 -40.21 -11.50
N LYS A 56 6.02 -41.33 -12.08
CA LYS A 56 5.13 -42.24 -12.81
C LYS A 56 5.28 -43.67 -12.30
N GLU A 57 4.14 -44.34 -12.13
CA GLU A 57 4.07 -45.75 -11.78
C GLU A 57 3.24 -46.49 -12.83
N GLN A 58 3.74 -47.63 -13.31
CA GLN A 58 2.98 -48.56 -14.12
C GLN A 58 2.49 -49.70 -13.24
N VAL A 59 1.18 -49.93 -13.21
CA VAL A 59 0.55 -51.04 -12.47
C VAL A 59 -0.08 -52.02 -13.44
N GLU A 60 0.00 -53.31 -13.14
CA GLU A 60 -0.71 -54.35 -13.89
C GLU A 60 -2.15 -54.43 -13.41
N VAL A 61 -3.11 -54.45 -14.33
CA VAL A 61 -4.53 -54.61 -14.04
C VAL A 61 -5.06 -55.88 -14.69
N ASP A 62 -5.99 -56.56 -14.04
CA ASP A 62 -6.64 -57.75 -14.57
C ASP A 62 -7.74 -57.41 -15.60
N ALA A 63 -8.42 -58.43 -16.13
CA ALA A 63 -9.49 -58.27 -17.12
C ALA A 63 -10.74 -57.54 -16.57
N TYR A 64 -10.86 -57.38 -15.26
CA TYR A 64 -11.94 -56.62 -14.60
C TYR A 64 -11.49 -55.19 -14.24
N GLY A 65 -10.23 -54.85 -14.46
CA GLY A 65 -9.65 -53.54 -14.13
C GLY A 65 -9.16 -53.43 -12.69
N GLU A 66 -9.10 -54.53 -11.95
CA GLU A 66 -8.54 -54.55 -10.59
C GLU A 66 -7.01 -54.64 -10.65
N ILE A 67 -6.33 -53.97 -9.72
CA ILE A 67 -4.88 -53.97 -9.65
C ILE A 67 -4.39 -55.38 -9.29
N ALA A 68 -3.76 -56.06 -10.26
CA ALA A 68 -3.39 -57.48 -10.18
C ALA A 68 -2.15 -57.74 -9.31
N SER A 69 -1.33 -56.71 -9.05
CA SER A 69 -0.13 -56.76 -8.23
C SER A 69 -0.04 -55.55 -7.30
N SER A 70 0.23 -55.79 -6.01
CA SER A 70 0.42 -54.72 -5.01
C SER A 70 1.73 -53.93 -5.17
N ARG A 71 2.57 -54.29 -6.14
CA ARG A 71 3.80 -53.57 -6.48
C ARG A 71 3.77 -53.13 -7.94
N PRO A 72 4.13 -51.86 -8.24
CA PRO A 72 4.21 -51.38 -9.61
C PRO A 72 5.24 -52.18 -10.41
N VAL A 73 4.91 -52.41 -11.68
CA VAL A 73 5.73 -53.15 -12.66
C VAL A 73 6.96 -52.33 -13.05
N VAL A 74 6.80 -51.00 -13.16
CA VAL A 74 7.88 -50.04 -13.42
C VAL A 74 7.60 -48.75 -12.66
N VAL A 75 8.61 -48.22 -11.97
CA VAL A 75 8.60 -46.85 -11.43
C VAL A 75 9.50 -46.01 -12.35
N GLU A 76 8.89 -45.11 -13.12
CA GLU A 76 9.60 -44.16 -13.98
C GLU A 76 9.65 -42.80 -13.29
N ASN A 77 10.86 -42.33 -12.98
CA ASN A 77 11.13 -41.07 -12.26
C ASN A 77 10.47 -41.02 -10.88
N GLN A 78 11.27 -41.02 -9.81
CA GLN A 78 10.71 -40.77 -8.48
C GLN A 78 10.12 -39.36 -8.40
N PRO A 79 8.96 -39.19 -7.74
CA PRO A 79 8.40 -37.86 -7.52
C PRO A 79 9.40 -37.01 -6.75
N LYS A 80 9.49 -35.73 -7.11
CA LYS A 80 10.31 -34.74 -6.41
C LYS A 80 9.40 -33.70 -5.80
N ASP A 81 9.52 -33.50 -4.50
CA ASP A 81 8.80 -32.44 -3.81
C ASP A 81 9.20 -31.06 -4.36
N GLY A 82 8.25 -30.14 -4.39
CA GLY A 82 8.54 -28.73 -4.66
C GLY A 82 9.41 -28.11 -3.58
N GLN A 83 9.95 -26.93 -3.86
CA GLN A 83 10.73 -26.19 -2.86
C GLN A 83 9.79 -25.49 -1.87
N THR A 84 10.28 -25.26 -0.65
CA THR A 84 9.58 -24.44 0.33
C THR A 84 9.92 -22.97 0.10
N LEU A 85 8.92 -22.15 -0.18
CA LEU A 85 9.07 -20.70 -0.18
C LEU A 85 8.98 -20.16 1.25
N LYS A 86 10.03 -19.51 1.72
CA LYS A 86 10.03 -18.73 2.96
C LYS A 86 9.69 -17.28 2.62
N LEU A 87 8.77 -16.70 3.36
CA LEU A 87 8.32 -15.32 3.17
C LEU A 87 9.05 -14.37 4.11
N SER A 88 9.12 -13.09 3.73
CA SER A 88 9.59 -11.99 4.57
C SER A 88 8.56 -11.52 5.58
N LEU A 89 7.31 -12.00 5.46
CA LEU A 89 6.22 -11.66 6.39
C LEU A 89 6.57 -12.08 7.82
N ASP A 90 6.46 -11.13 8.74
CA ASP A 90 6.47 -11.43 10.17
C ASP A 90 5.03 -11.71 10.61
N ALA A 91 4.74 -12.95 10.98
CA ALA A 91 3.40 -13.37 11.35
C ALA A 91 2.84 -12.56 12.55
N LYS A 92 3.67 -12.19 13.54
CA LYS A 92 3.19 -11.40 14.69
C LYS A 92 2.83 -9.98 14.26
N ILE A 93 3.64 -9.37 13.41
CA ILE A 93 3.35 -8.03 12.88
C ILE A 93 2.15 -8.07 11.95
N GLN A 94 2.04 -9.06 11.05
CA GLN A 94 0.87 -9.26 10.18
C GLN A 94 -0.43 -9.32 11.00
N LYS A 95 -0.44 -10.14 12.07
CA LYS A 95 -1.60 -10.24 12.97
C LYS A 95 -1.90 -8.92 13.68
N LEU A 96 -0.88 -8.27 14.23
CA LEU A 96 -1.02 -6.97 14.89
C LEU A 96 -1.67 -5.95 13.96
N VAL A 97 -1.14 -5.81 12.74
CA VAL A 97 -1.67 -4.87 11.74
C VAL A 97 -3.12 -5.18 11.37
N ALA A 98 -3.44 -6.47 11.16
CA ALA A 98 -4.79 -6.88 10.84
C ALA A 98 -5.77 -6.62 11.97
N ASP A 99 -5.39 -6.94 13.21
CA ASP A 99 -6.23 -6.69 14.39
C ASP A 99 -6.46 -5.18 14.59
N SER A 100 -5.42 -4.34 14.47
CA SER A 100 -5.53 -2.88 14.60
C SER A 100 -6.43 -2.25 13.52
N LEU A 101 -6.28 -2.68 12.25
CA LEU A 101 -7.15 -2.22 11.18
C LEU A 101 -8.60 -2.68 11.37
N GLN A 102 -8.80 -3.94 11.75
CA GLN A 102 -10.14 -4.48 11.98
C GLN A 102 -10.82 -3.75 13.15
N ASN A 103 -10.08 -3.43 14.21
CA ASN A 103 -10.58 -2.63 15.32
C ASN A 103 -11.01 -1.23 14.85
N ALA A 104 -10.20 -0.56 14.03
CA ALA A 104 -10.54 0.76 13.49
C ALA A 104 -11.81 0.72 12.61
N VAL A 105 -11.91 -0.26 11.71
CA VAL A 105 -13.12 -0.47 10.88
C VAL A 105 -14.34 -0.74 11.76
N ASN A 106 -14.22 -1.60 12.76
CA ASN A 106 -15.32 -1.94 13.68
C ASN A 106 -15.78 -0.75 14.53
N LEU A 107 -14.83 0.02 15.07
CA LEU A 107 -15.12 1.21 15.87
C LEU A 107 -15.92 2.23 15.06
N ARG A 108 -15.57 2.41 13.78
CA ARG A 108 -16.28 3.33 12.88
C ARG A 108 -17.68 2.86 12.56
N ALA A 109 -17.82 1.59 12.19
CA ALA A 109 -19.13 0.99 11.97
C ALA A 109 -20.04 1.19 13.20
N LYS A 110 -19.47 1.12 14.42
CA LYS A 110 -20.20 1.39 15.66
C LYS A 110 -20.55 2.87 15.88
N VAL A 111 -19.64 3.80 15.57
CA VAL A 111 -19.81 5.24 15.80
C VAL A 111 -20.79 5.87 14.81
N PHE A 112 -20.69 5.56 13.51
CA PHE A 112 -21.55 6.19 12.51
C PHE A 112 -22.65 5.26 11.95
N GLY A 113 -22.70 3.99 12.35
CA GLY A 113 -23.74 3.04 11.94
C GLY A 113 -23.82 2.89 10.42
N ASP A 114 -25.05 2.79 9.90
CA ASP A 114 -25.35 2.69 8.46
C ASP A 114 -24.91 3.92 7.63
N LYS A 115 -24.42 5.00 8.29
CA LYS A 115 -23.84 6.17 7.61
C LYS A 115 -22.36 5.98 7.28
N THR A 116 -21.67 5.00 7.87
CA THR A 116 -20.32 4.64 7.41
C THR A 116 -20.41 3.96 6.05
N LYS A 117 -19.69 4.50 5.06
CA LYS A 117 -19.36 3.77 3.83
C LYS A 117 -17.95 3.18 3.91
N THR A 118 -17.46 2.89 5.12
CA THR A 118 -16.17 2.24 5.31
C THR A 118 -16.30 0.79 4.87
N LEU A 119 -15.91 0.56 3.62
CA LEU A 119 -16.03 -0.75 2.96
C LEU A 119 -14.75 -1.58 3.09
N GLY A 120 -13.64 -0.97 3.52
CA GLY A 120 -12.38 -1.69 3.67
C GLY A 120 -11.25 -0.84 4.22
N ALA A 121 -10.12 -1.50 4.43
CA ALA A 121 -8.90 -0.88 4.91
C ALA A 121 -7.68 -1.67 4.41
N SER A 122 -6.53 -1.02 4.33
CA SER A 122 -5.28 -1.68 3.96
C SER A 122 -4.09 -1.07 4.67
N ALA A 123 -3.09 -1.89 4.96
CA ALA A 123 -1.79 -1.41 5.42
C ALA A 123 -0.66 -2.26 4.84
N VAL A 124 0.41 -1.60 4.46
CA VAL A 124 1.64 -2.23 3.97
C VAL A 124 2.79 -1.75 4.85
N ILE A 125 3.62 -2.68 5.33
CA ILE A 125 4.85 -2.40 6.08
C ILE A 125 6.01 -3.08 5.35
N LEU A 126 7.02 -2.29 5.01
CA LEU A 126 8.22 -2.71 4.29
C LEU A 126 9.46 -2.48 5.17
N ASN A 127 10.49 -3.28 4.96
CA ASN A 127 11.84 -2.89 5.32
C ASN A 127 12.37 -1.91 4.26
N PRO A 128 12.67 -0.65 4.62
CA PRO A 128 13.06 0.35 3.64
C PRO A 128 14.43 0.06 3.01
N ASN A 129 15.27 -0.76 3.63
CA ASN A 129 16.65 -0.98 3.18
C ASN A 129 16.79 -2.11 2.16
N ASN A 130 15.73 -2.86 1.88
CA ASN A 130 15.75 -3.94 0.89
C ASN A 130 14.41 -4.24 0.20
N GLY A 131 13.32 -3.55 0.55
CA GLY A 131 11.99 -3.76 -0.04
C GLY A 131 11.26 -5.00 0.47
N ALA A 132 11.79 -5.73 1.45
CA ALA A 132 11.10 -6.90 2.00
C ALA A 132 9.75 -6.49 2.64
N VAL A 133 8.67 -7.16 2.25
CA VAL A 133 7.33 -6.93 2.81
C VAL A 133 7.23 -7.65 4.15
N ILE A 134 7.10 -6.88 5.23
CA ILE A 134 7.02 -7.39 6.60
C ILE A 134 5.56 -7.69 6.97
N ALA A 135 4.64 -6.84 6.52
CA ALA A 135 3.20 -7.07 6.64
C ALA A 135 2.48 -6.44 5.45
N MET A 136 1.41 -7.09 4.98
CA MET A 136 0.53 -6.58 3.93
C MET A 136 -0.88 -7.03 4.26
N VAL A 137 -1.73 -6.10 4.67
CA VAL A 137 -3.10 -6.37 5.08
C VAL A 137 -4.05 -5.66 4.15
N SER A 138 -5.09 -6.37 3.73
CA SER A 138 -6.25 -5.86 3.02
C SER A 138 -7.50 -6.46 3.65
N LEU A 139 -8.43 -5.58 4.02
CA LEU A 139 -9.69 -5.91 4.69
C LEU A 139 -10.88 -5.42 3.86
N PRO A 140 -11.99 -6.19 3.84
CA PRO A 140 -12.12 -7.54 4.39
C PRO A 140 -11.29 -8.59 3.63
N ASP A 141 -10.91 -9.68 4.31
CA ASP A 141 -10.22 -10.85 3.72
C ASP A 141 -11.22 -12.01 3.51
N TYR A 142 -10.75 -13.09 2.88
CA TYR A 142 -11.48 -14.35 2.74
C TYR A 142 -10.64 -15.55 3.20
N ASP A 143 -11.29 -16.65 3.58
CA ASP A 143 -10.59 -17.89 3.93
C ASP A 143 -10.24 -18.69 2.67
N GLY A 144 -8.94 -18.76 2.34
CA GLY A 144 -8.41 -19.54 1.22
C GLY A 144 -8.72 -21.04 1.30
N ASN A 145 -9.01 -21.58 2.49
CA ASN A 145 -9.43 -22.98 2.64
C ASN A 145 -10.78 -23.24 1.97
N MET A 146 -11.66 -22.24 1.87
CA MET A 146 -12.94 -22.37 1.16
C MET A 146 -12.73 -22.83 -0.28
N PHE A 147 -11.73 -22.26 -0.97
CA PHE A 147 -11.40 -22.63 -2.34
C PHE A 147 -10.60 -23.93 -2.42
N ALA A 148 -9.61 -24.11 -1.54
CA ALA A 148 -8.79 -25.32 -1.54
C ALA A 148 -9.57 -26.61 -1.24
N GLN A 149 -10.66 -26.52 -0.48
CA GLN A 149 -11.52 -27.67 -0.15
C GLN A 149 -12.70 -27.86 -1.13
N GLY A 150 -12.90 -26.91 -2.06
CA GLY A 150 -14.03 -26.90 -2.98
C GLY A 150 -15.13 -25.97 -2.48
N ILE A 151 -15.09 -24.72 -2.95
CA ILE A 151 -16.06 -23.69 -2.57
C ILE A 151 -17.43 -24.03 -3.16
N THR A 152 -18.49 -23.87 -2.36
CA THR A 152 -19.85 -24.05 -2.88
C THR A 152 -20.26 -22.85 -3.74
N GLN A 153 -21.16 -23.06 -4.70
CA GLN A 153 -21.69 -21.96 -5.52
C GLN A 153 -22.25 -20.82 -4.67
N LYS A 154 -22.95 -21.14 -3.58
CA LYS A 154 -23.49 -20.13 -2.66
C LYS A 154 -22.37 -19.29 -2.02
N GLN A 155 -21.38 -19.93 -1.41
CA GLN A 155 -20.25 -19.22 -0.79
C GLN A 155 -19.50 -18.34 -1.78
N TYR A 156 -19.30 -18.83 -3.01
CA TYR A 156 -18.66 -18.04 -4.05
C TYR A 156 -19.50 -16.84 -4.47
N GLN A 157 -20.82 -17.01 -4.61
CA GLN A 157 -21.74 -15.90 -4.88
C GLN A 157 -21.81 -14.90 -3.72
N ASP A 158 -21.72 -15.36 -2.48
CA ASP A 158 -21.69 -14.49 -1.30
C ASP A 158 -20.43 -13.61 -1.31
N LEU A 159 -19.28 -14.14 -1.73
CA LEU A 159 -18.05 -13.34 -1.90
C LEU A 159 -18.16 -12.33 -3.06
N LEU A 160 -18.64 -12.77 -4.23
CA LEU A 160 -18.77 -11.92 -5.42
C LEU A 160 -19.76 -10.76 -5.24
N ASN A 161 -20.86 -11.01 -4.53
CA ASN A 161 -21.91 -10.00 -4.33
C ASN A 161 -21.72 -9.18 -3.05
N ASN A 162 -20.62 -9.39 -2.31
CA ASN A 162 -20.33 -8.62 -1.12
C ASN A 162 -19.93 -7.18 -1.50
N PRO A 163 -20.65 -6.14 -1.04
CA PRO A 163 -20.34 -4.75 -1.39
C PRO A 163 -18.99 -4.27 -0.86
N ALA A 164 -18.41 -4.95 0.13
CA ALA A 164 -17.09 -4.68 0.66
C ALA A 164 -15.95 -5.34 -0.14
N ASP A 165 -16.28 -6.05 -1.23
CA ASP A 165 -15.33 -6.68 -2.17
C ASP A 165 -14.14 -7.38 -1.48
N PRO A 166 -14.37 -8.51 -0.80
CA PRO A 166 -13.32 -9.26 -0.10
C PRO A 166 -12.34 -9.96 -1.05
N LEU A 167 -12.61 -10.01 -2.35
CA LEU A 167 -11.68 -10.60 -3.33
C LEU A 167 -10.65 -9.58 -3.82
N LEU A 168 -10.94 -8.28 -3.69
CA LEU A 168 -10.02 -7.20 -3.99
C LEU A 168 -8.86 -7.13 -2.99
N ASN A 169 -7.64 -7.31 -3.48
CA ASN A 169 -6.44 -7.03 -2.69
C ASN A 169 -6.16 -5.51 -2.74
N ARG A 170 -6.73 -4.78 -1.79
CA ARG A 170 -6.63 -3.31 -1.70
C ARG A 170 -5.20 -2.79 -1.66
N ALA A 171 -4.25 -3.58 -1.14
CA ALA A 171 -2.85 -3.18 -1.07
C ALA A 171 -2.21 -2.98 -2.45
N ILE A 172 -2.62 -3.76 -3.46
CA ILE A 172 -2.00 -3.78 -4.80
C ILE A 172 -2.96 -3.51 -5.96
N GLN A 173 -4.28 -3.57 -5.71
CA GLN A 173 -5.34 -3.36 -6.70
C GLN A 173 -6.23 -2.15 -6.40
N GLY A 174 -6.27 -1.72 -5.14
CA GLY A 174 -7.04 -0.54 -4.76
C GLY A 174 -6.35 0.73 -5.26
N GLU A 175 -7.06 1.50 -6.08
CA GLU A 175 -6.57 2.74 -6.68
C GLU A 175 -7.30 3.93 -6.05
N TYR A 176 -6.57 4.80 -5.36
CA TYR A 176 -7.16 5.89 -4.60
C TYR A 176 -6.38 7.20 -4.84
N PRO A 177 -7.02 8.37 -4.71
CA PRO A 177 -6.28 9.61 -4.58
C PRO A 177 -5.39 9.52 -3.34
N SER A 178 -4.14 9.96 -3.46
CA SER A 178 -3.17 9.89 -2.36
C SER A 178 -3.44 10.96 -1.29
N GLY A 179 -4.14 12.03 -1.69
CA GLY A 179 -4.20 13.27 -0.93
C GLY A 179 -2.79 13.76 -0.58
N SER A 180 -2.68 14.44 0.55
CA SER A 180 -1.44 15.10 1.01
C SER A 180 -0.22 14.17 1.23
N THR A 181 -0.38 12.85 1.14
CA THR A 181 0.74 11.91 1.27
C THR A 181 1.76 12.01 0.13
N VAL A 182 1.41 12.60 -1.02
CA VAL A 182 2.34 12.81 -2.14
C VAL A 182 3.28 14.01 -1.95
N LYS A 183 2.92 14.95 -1.07
CA LYS A 183 3.65 16.22 -0.87
C LYS A 183 5.16 16.04 -0.60
N PRO A 184 5.61 15.09 0.24
CA PRO A 184 7.05 14.85 0.42
C PRO A 184 7.77 14.50 -0.90
N LEU A 185 7.14 13.75 -1.79
CA LEU A 185 7.69 13.32 -3.08
C LEU A 185 7.82 14.53 -4.02
N VAL A 186 6.75 15.33 -4.11
CA VAL A 186 6.72 16.58 -4.90
C VAL A 186 7.77 17.57 -4.41
N GLY A 187 7.86 17.75 -3.08
CA GLY A 187 8.87 18.61 -2.45
C GLY A 187 10.29 18.16 -2.76
N ALA A 188 10.55 16.86 -2.76
CA ALA A 188 11.85 16.29 -3.09
C ALA A 188 12.26 16.63 -4.53
N GLY A 189 11.33 16.50 -5.47
CA GLY A 189 11.52 16.90 -6.87
C GLY A 189 11.77 18.40 -7.04
N ALA A 190 10.99 19.23 -6.34
CA ALA A 190 11.13 20.69 -6.39
C ALA A 190 12.49 21.19 -5.88
N LEU A 191 13.00 20.57 -4.81
CA LEU A 191 14.36 20.83 -4.32
C LEU A 191 15.42 20.35 -5.32
N GLN A 192 15.19 19.20 -5.96
CA GLN A 192 16.12 18.62 -6.93
C GLN A 192 16.25 19.45 -8.21
N ASP A 193 15.17 20.11 -8.63
CA ASP A 193 15.14 20.94 -9.84
C ASP A 193 15.49 22.40 -9.60
N GLY A 194 15.66 22.79 -8.33
CA GLY A 194 15.92 24.18 -7.95
C GLY A 194 14.71 25.10 -8.09
N VAL A 195 13.48 24.55 -8.17
CA VAL A 195 12.23 25.32 -8.07
C VAL A 195 12.15 26.01 -6.70
N ILE A 196 12.61 25.31 -5.67
CA ILE A 196 12.81 25.84 -4.31
C ILE A 196 14.18 25.42 -3.78
N SER A 197 14.64 26.13 -2.75
CA SER A 197 15.73 25.70 -1.87
C SER A 197 15.16 25.38 -0.49
N ALA A 198 15.94 24.75 0.39
CA ALA A 198 15.54 24.54 1.79
C ALA A 198 15.20 25.85 2.54
N ASN A 199 15.72 26.98 2.08
CA ASN A 199 15.49 28.31 2.67
C ASN A 199 14.38 29.12 1.99
N THR A 200 13.81 28.61 0.89
CA THR A 200 12.72 29.30 0.21
C THR A 200 11.52 29.37 1.13
N THR A 201 11.04 30.58 1.40
CA THR A 201 9.86 30.84 2.22
C THR A 201 8.84 31.63 1.42
N TRP A 202 7.58 31.26 1.54
CA TRP A 202 6.47 31.97 0.93
C TRP A 202 5.41 32.28 1.98
N ASP A 203 4.77 33.43 1.82
CA ASP A 203 3.53 33.73 2.53
C ASP A 203 2.39 32.97 1.85
N THR A 204 1.69 32.14 2.63
CA THR A 204 0.53 31.36 2.22
C THR A 204 -0.71 31.74 3.05
N SER A 205 -0.84 33.04 3.32
CA SER A 205 -1.99 33.58 4.06
C SER A 205 -3.20 33.87 3.17
N VAL A 206 -3.07 33.77 1.83
CA VAL A 206 -4.09 34.21 0.87
C VAL A 206 -4.24 33.17 -0.24
N PRO A 207 -5.44 32.58 -0.41
CA PRO A 207 -5.71 31.57 -1.44
C PRO A 207 -5.31 32.02 -2.84
N ILE A 208 -4.80 31.08 -3.64
CA ILE A 208 -4.49 31.32 -5.05
C ILE A 208 -5.79 31.47 -5.83
N ARG A 209 -5.86 32.49 -6.69
CA ARG A 209 -7.00 32.74 -7.58
C ARG A 209 -6.54 32.74 -9.04
N ILE A 210 -7.22 31.96 -9.87
CA ILE A 210 -7.01 31.91 -11.32
C ILE A 210 -8.35 32.18 -12.00
N GLY A 211 -8.54 33.40 -12.50
CA GLY A 211 -9.86 33.85 -12.93
C GLY A 211 -10.85 33.78 -11.76
N ASP A 212 -11.98 33.10 -11.96
CA ASP A 212 -13.01 32.89 -10.94
C ASP A 212 -12.72 31.69 -10.02
N ALA A 213 -11.77 30.82 -10.37
CA ALA A 213 -11.40 29.66 -9.57
C ALA A 213 -10.57 30.05 -8.35
N VAL A 214 -10.89 29.47 -7.20
CA VAL A 214 -10.18 29.64 -5.93
C VAL A 214 -9.59 28.30 -5.53
N PHE A 215 -8.31 28.29 -5.18
CA PHE A 215 -7.60 27.14 -4.64
C PHE A 215 -7.32 27.40 -3.16
N PRO A 216 -8.22 26.97 -2.26
CA PRO A 216 -8.05 27.17 -0.83
C PRO A 216 -7.04 26.19 -0.25
N ASP A 217 -6.55 26.53 0.94
CA ASP A 217 -5.84 25.62 1.83
C ASP A 217 -6.81 25.14 2.92
N TRP A 218 -6.51 24.00 3.56
CA TRP A 218 -7.38 23.42 4.60
C TRP A 218 -7.41 24.25 5.89
N LYS A 219 -6.39 25.10 6.09
CA LYS A 219 -6.37 26.15 7.10
C LYS A 219 -5.58 27.36 6.58
N GLN A 220 -5.67 28.48 7.29
CA GLN A 220 -4.77 29.59 7.01
C GLN A 220 -3.38 29.30 7.60
N HIS A 221 -2.36 29.35 6.74
CA HIS A 221 -0.96 29.31 7.14
C HIS A 221 -0.33 30.70 6.99
N GLY A 222 0.89 30.87 7.48
CA GLY A 222 1.69 32.07 7.28
C GLY A 222 2.94 31.77 6.47
N MET A 223 4.02 32.48 6.76
CA MET A 223 5.34 32.20 6.19
C MET A 223 5.72 30.73 6.41
N SER A 224 5.88 29.99 5.31
CA SER A 224 6.20 28.56 5.33
C SER A 224 7.39 28.28 4.42
N ASN A 225 8.36 27.52 4.92
CA ASN A 225 9.36 26.81 4.09
C ASN A 225 8.88 25.37 3.79
N ILE A 226 9.68 24.61 3.04
CA ILE A 226 9.33 23.23 2.66
C ILE A 226 9.14 22.30 3.88
N GLU A 227 9.95 22.44 4.93
CA GLU A 227 9.83 21.60 6.13
C GLU A 227 8.51 21.87 6.85
N GLN A 228 8.17 23.15 7.04
CA GLN A 228 6.90 23.59 7.63
C GLN A 228 5.71 23.20 6.75
N ALA A 229 5.83 23.33 5.43
CA ALA A 229 4.78 22.98 4.48
C ALA A 229 4.47 21.48 4.51
N ILE A 230 5.48 20.62 4.64
CA ILE A 230 5.28 19.18 4.86
C ILE A 230 4.64 18.93 6.24
N ALA A 231 5.22 19.51 7.29
CA ALA A 231 4.80 19.29 8.67
C ALA A 231 3.34 19.72 8.94
N GLN A 232 2.92 20.83 8.33
CA GLN A 232 1.58 21.41 8.47
C GLN A 232 0.69 21.16 7.25
N SER A 233 1.12 20.29 6.34
CA SER A 233 0.36 19.92 5.15
C SER A 233 -0.17 21.11 4.34
N ASN A 234 0.61 22.16 4.15
CA ASN A 234 0.21 23.43 3.51
C ASN A 234 -0.08 23.24 2.01
N ASP A 235 -1.35 23.23 1.59
CA ASP A 235 -1.74 23.05 0.18
C ASP A 235 -1.25 24.20 -0.70
N GLU A 236 -1.34 25.46 -0.23
CA GLU A 236 -0.98 26.62 -1.04
C GLU A 236 0.51 26.61 -1.44
N PHE A 237 1.39 26.21 -0.53
CA PHE A 237 2.81 26.03 -0.80
C PHE A 237 3.01 24.99 -1.92
N PHE A 238 2.28 23.87 -1.88
CA PHE A 238 2.41 22.82 -2.88
C PHE A 238 1.74 23.17 -4.21
N TYR A 239 0.67 23.98 -4.23
CA TYR A 239 0.16 24.57 -5.47
C TYR A 239 1.23 25.43 -6.15
N LYS A 240 1.92 26.29 -5.39
CA LYS A 240 3.03 27.12 -5.90
C LYS A 240 4.20 26.26 -6.38
N VAL A 241 4.56 25.20 -5.65
CA VAL A 241 5.59 24.24 -6.10
C VAL A 241 5.19 23.54 -7.39
N GLY A 242 3.95 23.06 -7.50
CA GLY A 242 3.46 22.29 -8.63
C GLY A 242 3.22 23.13 -9.87
N GLY A 243 2.29 24.08 -9.78
CA GLY A 243 1.85 24.90 -10.92
C GLY A 243 2.48 26.29 -10.99
N GLY A 244 3.13 26.77 -9.93
CA GLY A 244 3.65 28.14 -9.86
C GLY A 244 2.60 29.15 -9.43
N GLN A 245 2.97 30.43 -9.49
CA GLN A 245 2.06 31.54 -9.24
C GLN A 245 2.58 32.78 -9.97
N ALA A 246 2.01 33.06 -11.15
CA ALA A 246 2.48 34.13 -12.03
C ALA A 246 2.47 35.51 -11.36
N SER A 247 1.46 35.82 -10.53
CA SER A 247 1.36 37.10 -9.81
C SER A 247 2.49 37.32 -8.80
N GLN A 248 3.15 36.24 -8.35
CA GLN A 248 4.29 36.29 -7.44
C GLN A 248 5.61 35.95 -8.15
N HIS A 249 5.61 35.83 -9.49
CA HIS A 249 6.76 35.43 -10.30
C HIS A 249 7.35 34.06 -9.88
N ILE A 250 6.51 33.16 -9.39
CA ILE A 250 6.91 31.81 -9.01
C ILE A 250 6.68 30.88 -10.19
N GLN A 251 7.75 30.24 -10.67
CA GLN A 251 7.68 29.14 -11.63
C GLN A 251 7.66 27.82 -10.85
N GLY A 252 6.57 27.06 -10.98
CA GLY A 252 6.49 25.72 -10.41
C GLY A 252 7.17 24.67 -11.30
N LEU A 253 7.10 23.41 -10.89
CA LEU A 253 7.57 22.25 -11.64
C LEU A 253 6.90 22.14 -13.02
N GLY A 254 5.60 22.43 -13.09
CA GLY A 254 4.77 22.10 -14.24
C GLY A 254 4.45 20.60 -14.29
N ILE A 255 3.44 20.23 -15.08
CA ILE A 255 2.91 18.86 -15.09
C ILE A 255 3.92 17.82 -15.56
N ASP A 256 4.71 18.09 -16.60
CA ASP A 256 5.65 17.11 -17.15
C ASP A 256 6.72 16.73 -16.13
N ARG A 257 7.25 17.72 -15.42
CA ARG A 257 8.26 17.47 -14.40
C ARG A 257 7.65 16.89 -13.12
N LEU A 258 6.46 17.33 -12.73
CA LEU A 258 5.70 16.72 -11.64
C LEU A 258 5.51 15.21 -11.90
N ASN A 259 5.02 14.84 -13.09
CA ASN A 259 4.84 13.44 -13.47
C ASN A 259 6.16 12.66 -13.45
N GLN A 260 7.25 13.25 -13.94
CA GLN A 260 8.56 12.62 -13.90
C GLN A 260 9.03 12.34 -12.46
N VAL A 261 8.79 13.27 -11.54
CA VAL A 261 9.12 13.08 -10.11
C VAL A 261 8.31 11.92 -9.54
N LEU A 262 6.99 11.89 -9.75
CA LEU A 262 6.12 10.83 -9.25
C LEU A 262 6.50 9.46 -9.85
N ASP A 263 6.82 9.42 -11.14
CA ASP A 263 7.34 8.25 -11.85
C ASP A 263 8.66 7.73 -11.25
N GLN A 264 9.56 8.62 -10.86
CA GLN A 264 10.84 8.26 -10.24
C GLN A 264 10.68 7.65 -8.85
N PHE A 265 9.59 7.99 -8.15
CA PHE A 265 9.16 7.34 -6.91
C PHE A 265 8.30 6.07 -7.15
N GLY A 266 8.05 5.71 -8.41
CA GLY A 266 7.33 4.49 -8.79
C GLY A 266 5.80 4.62 -8.89
N LEU A 267 5.25 5.83 -8.80
CA LEU A 267 3.81 6.05 -8.96
C LEU A 267 3.40 5.98 -10.45
N GLY A 268 2.19 5.51 -10.73
CA GLY A 268 1.69 5.31 -12.10
C GLY A 268 2.29 4.09 -12.82
N LYS A 269 3.04 3.24 -12.11
CA LYS A 269 3.68 2.02 -12.63
C LYS A 269 3.55 0.89 -11.62
N LYS A 270 3.48 -0.34 -12.11
CA LYS A 270 3.55 -1.54 -11.26
C LYS A 270 4.87 -1.54 -10.49
N THR A 271 4.82 -1.80 -9.18
CA THR A 271 6.02 -1.92 -8.34
C THR A 271 6.79 -3.20 -8.65
N GLY A 272 6.11 -4.21 -9.20
CA GLY A 272 6.69 -5.51 -9.53
C GLY A 272 6.64 -6.49 -8.36
N ILE A 273 5.81 -6.26 -7.35
CA ILE A 273 5.58 -7.24 -6.28
C ILE A 273 5.33 -8.64 -6.84
N ASP A 274 5.75 -9.67 -6.11
CA ASP A 274 5.58 -11.07 -6.46
C ASP A 274 4.14 -11.59 -6.21
N LEU A 275 3.14 -10.78 -6.56
CA LEU A 275 1.72 -11.11 -6.56
C LEU A 275 1.10 -10.85 -7.93
N PRO A 276 0.18 -11.70 -8.40
CA PRO A 276 -0.57 -11.44 -9.61
C PRO A 276 -1.56 -10.29 -9.39
N GLY A 277 -2.01 -9.67 -10.49
CA GLY A 277 -3.12 -8.72 -10.44
C GLY A 277 -2.78 -7.31 -9.95
N GLU A 278 -1.51 -6.97 -9.69
CA GLU A 278 -1.10 -5.60 -9.35
C GLU A 278 -1.55 -4.59 -10.42
N THR A 279 -2.15 -3.49 -9.99
CA THR A 279 -2.51 -2.34 -10.85
C THR A 279 -1.38 -1.30 -10.86
N ALA A 280 -1.38 -0.43 -11.88
CA ALA A 280 -0.36 0.60 -12.01
C ALA A 280 -0.73 1.91 -11.30
N GLY A 281 -1.98 2.08 -10.85
CA GLY A 281 -2.49 3.41 -10.53
C GLY A 281 -2.59 4.28 -11.80
N LEU A 282 -2.67 5.58 -11.59
CA LEU A 282 -2.75 6.58 -12.64
C LEU A 282 -1.88 7.78 -12.29
N ASN A 283 -0.85 8.04 -13.09
CA ASN A 283 -0.09 9.29 -13.09
C ASN A 283 -0.52 10.13 -14.31
N PRO A 284 -1.56 10.97 -14.17
CA PRO A 284 -2.25 11.59 -15.30
C PRO A 284 -1.42 12.71 -15.93
N GLY A 285 -1.71 13.03 -17.20
CA GLY A 285 -1.10 14.17 -17.88
C GLY A 285 -1.94 14.64 -19.06
N PRO A 286 -1.47 15.64 -19.82
CA PRO A 286 -2.27 16.28 -20.87
C PRO A 286 -2.82 15.31 -21.93
N THR A 287 -1.98 14.36 -22.39
CA THR A 287 -2.39 13.35 -23.37
C THR A 287 -3.50 12.44 -22.82
N TRP A 288 -3.35 11.99 -21.58
CA TRP A 288 -4.35 11.14 -20.92
C TRP A 288 -5.68 11.89 -20.74
N LYS A 289 -5.65 13.15 -20.29
CA LYS A 289 -6.86 13.94 -20.07
C LYS A 289 -7.61 14.18 -21.38
N GLN A 290 -6.89 14.53 -22.44
CA GLN A 290 -7.49 14.74 -23.76
C GLN A 290 -8.14 13.47 -24.32
N GLN A 291 -7.54 12.30 -24.08
CA GLN A 291 -8.05 11.01 -24.59
C GLN A 291 -9.21 10.46 -23.76
N THR A 292 -9.15 10.60 -22.43
CA THR A 292 -10.09 9.97 -21.50
C THR A 292 -11.25 10.88 -21.12
N VAL A 293 -10.96 12.16 -20.89
CA VAL A 293 -11.95 13.17 -20.45
C VAL A 293 -12.42 14.03 -21.63
N GLY A 294 -11.61 14.19 -22.68
CA GLY A 294 -11.95 15.01 -23.85
C GLY A 294 -11.62 16.50 -23.66
N GLU A 295 -10.89 16.86 -22.61
CA GLU A 295 -10.55 18.23 -22.25
C GLU A 295 -9.04 18.48 -22.27
N PRO A 296 -8.60 19.72 -22.54
CA PRO A 296 -7.20 20.09 -22.40
C PRO A 296 -6.77 20.15 -20.92
N TRP A 297 -5.47 20.12 -20.70
CA TRP A 297 -4.87 20.29 -19.38
C TRP A 297 -4.88 21.76 -18.97
N TYR A 298 -5.40 22.05 -17.78
CA TYR A 298 -5.43 23.37 -17.18
C TYR A 298 -4.46 23.45 -16.00
N ILE A 299 -4.09 24.67 -15.62
CA ILE A 299 -3.20 24.88 -14.47
C ILE A 299 -3.78 24.32 -13.15
N GLY A 300 -5.11 24.36 -13.00
CA GLY A 300 -5.80 23.78 -11.86
C GLY A 300 -5.61 22.26 -11.73
N ASP A 301 -5.46 21.55 -12.84
CA ASP A 301 -5.16 20.11 -12.81
C ASP A 301 -3.77 19.86 -12.19
N THR A 302 -2.78 20.70 -12.52
CA THR A 302 -1.44 20.65 -11.92
C THR A 302 -1.47 20.98 -10.42
N TYR A 303 -2.28 21.97 -10.01
CA TYR A 303 -2.43 22.30 -8.59
C TYR A 303 -3.02 21.13 -7.81
N HIS A 304 -4.12 20.53 -8.26
CA HIS A 304 -4.72 19.38 -7.58
C HIS A 304 -3.77 18.19 -7.55
N GLN A 305 -3.09 17.88 -8.65
CA GLN A 305 -2.15 16.76 -8.69
C GLN A 305 -0.95 16.95 -7.75
N SER A 306 -0.48 18.20 -7.57
CA SER A 306 0.64 18.51 -6.65
C SER A 306 0.34 18.22 -5.18
N ILE A 307 -0.94 18.16 -4.82
CA ILE A 307 -1.41 17.80 -3.47
C ILE A 307 -2.06 16.41 -3.43
N GLY A 308 -1.96 15.64 -4.52
CA GLY A 308 -2.45 14.26 -4.60
C GLY A 308 -3.95 14.12 -4.79
N GLN A 309 -4.60 15.17 -5.29
CA GLN A 309 -6.01 15.20 -5.68
C GLN A 309 -6.14 15.23 -7.21
N GLY A 310 -7.38 15.35 -7.71
CA GLY A 310 -7.67 15.35 -9.14
C GLY A 310 -7.67 13.94 -9.70
N TYR A 311 -6.84 13.68 -10.71
CA TYR A 311 -6.83 12.40 -11.43
C TYR A 311 -5.72 11.44 -10.99
N LEU A 312 -4.86 11.83 -10.05
CA LEU A 312 -3.81 10.95 -9.53
C LEU A 312 -4.45 9.80 -8.76
N LEU A 313 -4.12 8.56 -9.12
CA LEU A 313 -4.50 7.37 -8.37
C LEU A 313 -3.27 6.55 -8.02
N VAL A 314 -3.19 6.09 -6.77
CA VAL A 314 -2.07 5.30 -6.24
C VAL A 314 -2.58 4.10 -5.46
N THR A 315 -1.74 3.09 -5.31
CA THR A 315 -1.98 1.94 -4.41
C THR A 315 -1.29 2.12 -3.06
N PRO A 316 -1.78 1.50 -1.97
CA PRO A 316 -1.08 1.47 -0.69
C PRO A 316 0.36 0.95 -0.79
N LEU A 317 0.60 -0.07 -1.62
CA LEU A 317 1.94 -0.60 -1.86
C LEU A 317 2.86 0.41 -2.54
N GLN A 318 2.37 1.15 -3.54
CA GLN A 318 3.13 2.23 -4.19
C GLN A 318 3.54 3.30 -3.17
N MET A 319 2.62 3.72 -2.30
CA MET A 319 2.89 4.74 -1.28
C MET A 319 3.88 4.26 -0.21
N ALA A 320 3.76 2.99 0.24
CA ALA A 320 4.72 2.39 1.17
C ALA A 320 6.13 2.29 0.53
N THR A 321 6.19 1.97 -0.76
CA THR A 321 7.45 1.87 -1.51
C THR A 321 8.10 3.24 -1.72
N ALA A 322 7.30 4.26 -2.05
CA ALA A 322 7.80 5.63 -2.21
C ALA A 322 8.33 6.21 -0.89
N VAL A 323 7.61 6.03 0.22
CA VAL A 323 8.07 6.52 1.53
C VAL A 323 9.28 5.74 2.04
N ALA A 324 9.40 4.45 1.70
CA ALA A 324 10.60 3.65 1.97
C ALA A 324 11.86 4.24 1.29
N ALA A 325 11.72 4.76 0.07
CA ALA A 325 12.82 5.44 -0.62
C ALA A 325 13.21 6.76 0.05
N ILE A 326 12.26 7.51 0.63
CA ILE A 326 12.59 8.68 1.46
C ILE A 326 13.31 8.23 2.73
N ALA A 327 12.82 7.19 3.40
CA ALA A 327 13.36 6.69 4.65
C ALA A 327 14.83 6.25 4.52
N ASN A 328 15.17 5.50 3.47
CA ASN A 328 16.51 4.94 3.29
C ASN A 328 17.53 5.90 2.61
N GLY A 329 17.15 7.16 2.37
CA GLY A 329 18.06 8.15 1.78
C GLY A 329 18.04 8.25 0.25
N GLY A 330 17.06 7.63 -0.44
CA GLY A 330 16.81 7.84 -1.87
C GLY A 330 17.04 6.61 -2.76
N THR A 331 16.84 5.39 -2.25
CA THR A 331 16.88 4.16 -3.05
C THR A 331 15.49 3.53 -3.13
N LEU A 332 14.98 3.31 -4.34
CA LEU A 332 13.69 2.65 -4.54
C LEU A 332 13.92 1.15 -4.73
N TYR A 333 13.52 0.35 -3.75
CA TYR A 333 13.57 -1.11 -3.85
C TYR A 333 12.26 -1.65 -4.43
N GLN A 334 12.36 -2.74 -5.19
CA GLN A 334 11.19 -3.54 -5.57
C GLN A 334 10.63 -4.21 -4.31
N PRO A 335 9.35 -4.02 -3.96
CA PRO A 335 8.78 -4.72 -2.84
C PRO A 335 8.66 -6.21 -3.14
N GLN A 336 8.94 -7.07 -2.15
CA GLN A 336 8.95 -8.52 -2.33
C GLN A 336 8.49 -9.27 -1.07
N LEU A 337 7.59 -10.25 -1.22
CA LEU A 337 7.14 -11.16 -0.16
C LEU A 337 8.03 -12.39 -0.02
N GLY A 338 8.54 -12.92 -1.14
CA GLY A 338 9.48 -14.03 -1.14
C GLY A 338 10.83 -13.64 -0.52
N TRP A 339 11.29 -14.42 0.47
CA TRP A 339 12.57 -14.20 1.14
C TRP A 339 13.64 -15.18 0.65
N SER A 340 13.31 -16.47 0.61
CA SER A 340 14.24 -17.51 0.20
C SER A 340 13.51 -18.79 -0.23
N LEU A 341 14.21 -19.63 -0.98
CA LEU A 341 13.76 -20.97 -1.36
C LEU A 341 14.56 -22.00 -0.59
N VAL A 342 13.87 -22.94 0.05
CA VAL A 342 14.48 -24.06 0.76
C VAL A 342 14.24 -25.33 -0.05
N ASP A 343 15.33 -25.97 -0.46
CA ASP A 343 15.30 -27.25 -1.16
C ASP A 343 14.81 -28.36 -0.21
N SER A 344 13.73 -29.04 -0.57
CA SER A 344 13.06 -30.01 0.30
C SER A 344 13.86 -31.30 0.53
N ALA A 345 14.81 -31.63 -0.35
CA ALA A 345 15.65 -32.82 -0.23
C ALA A 345 16.92 -32.58 0.59
N THR A 346 17.52 -31.39 0.44
CA THR A 346 18.83 -31.05 1.02
C THR A 346 18.74 -30.09 2.21
N GLY A 347 17.62 -29.41 2.38
CA GLY A 347 17.45 -28.33 3.37
C GLY A 347 18.23 -27.06 3.03
N LYS A 348 18.84 -26.96 1.84
CA LYS A 348 19.62 -25.78 1.44
C LYS A 348 18.71 -24.58 1.21
N GLU A 349 18.89 -23.53 1.99
CA GLU A 349 18.22 -22.23 1.82
C GLU A 349 18.99 -21.35 0.82
N THR A 350 18.30 -20.81 -0.18
CA THR A 350 18.84 -19.90 -1.19
C THR A 350 18.03 -18.59 -1.15
N PRO A 351 18.63 -17.45 -0.76
CA PRO A 351 17.93 -16.16 -0.74
C PRO A 351 17.45 -15.74 -2.12
N LEU A 352 16.28 -15.09 -2.17
CA LEU A 352 15.84 -14.38 -3.36
C LEU A 352 16.51 -13.00 -3.43
N PRO A 353 16.93 -12.53 -4.61
CA PRO A 353 17.65 -11.27 -4.74
C PRO A 353 16.72 -10.06 -4.59
N HIS A 354 17.11 -9.11 -3.74
CA HIS A 354 16.47 -7.80 -3.67
C HIS A 354 16.87 -6.94 -4.86
N LYS A 355 15.91 -6.30 -5.52
CA LYS A 355 16.13 -5.48 -6.71
C LYS A 355 16.00 -3.98 -6.41
N ILE A 356 16.95 -3.20 -6.90
CA ILE A 356 16.86 -1.74 -6.92
C ILE A 356 16.16 -1.33 -8.24
N LEU A 357 15.05 -0.61 -8.12
CA LEU A 357 14.30 -0.05 -9.25
C LEU A 357 14.84 1.31 -9.68
N ASN A 358 15.26 2.11 -8.70
CA ASN A 358 15.82 3.43 -8.93
C ASN A 358 16.80 3.76 -7.78
N ALA A 359 17.83 4.58 -8.05
CA ALA A 359 18.79 5.09 -7.06
C ALA A 359 19.42 6.41 -7.53
N ASN A 360 19.85 7.25 -6.58
CA ASN A 360 20.66 8.44 -6.85
C ASN A 360 19.99 9.51 -7.75
N TRP A 361 18.65 9.59 -7.78
CA TRP A 361 17.93 10.60 -8.59
C TRP A 361 17.59 11.88 -7.82
N ILE A 362 17.69 11.86 -6.49
CA ILE A 362 17.58 13.03 -5.62
C ILE A 362 18.82 13.08 -4.72
N SER A 363 19.37 14.28 -4.54
CA SER A 363 20.56 14.44 -3.70
C SER A 363 20.27 14.05 -2.24
N PRO A 364 21.26 13.49 -1.51
CA PRO A 364 21.09 13.15 -0.10
C PRO A 364 20.69 14.34 0.77
N ALA A 365 21.17 15.55 0.43
CA ALA A 365 20.81 16.79 1.15
C ALA A 365 19.31 17.12 0.98
N ASN A 366 18.79 17.00 -0.24
CA ASN A 366 17.37 17.23 -0.52
C ASN A 366 16.49 16.17 0.15
N ILE A 367 16.87 14.90 0.10
CA ILE A 367 16.16 13.84 0.84
C ILE A 367 16.16 14.17 2.34
N ARG A 368 17.28 14.62 2.91
CA ARG A 368 17.34 14.98 4.34
C ARG A 368 16.39 16.12 4.70
N THR A 369 16.26 17.15 3.87
CA THR A 369 15.28 18.24 4.08
C THR A 369 13.85 17.70 4.10
N ILE A 370 13.52 16.74 3.22
CA ILE A 370 12.20 16.11 3.21
C ILE A 370 11.97 15.24 4.45
N GLN A 371 12.98 14.47 4.86
CA GLN A 371 12.95 13.71 6.11
C GLN A 371 12.71 14.63 7.32
N GLN A 372 13.38 15.79 7.38
CA GLN A 372 13.18 16.79 8.45
C GLN A 372 11.75 17.34 8.48
N GLY A 373 11.15 17.64 7.32
CA GLY A 373 9.75 18.04 7.26
C GLY A 373 8.79 16.95 7.73
N MET A 374 9.06 15.69 7.41
CA MET A 374 8.28 14.55 7.87
C MET A 374 8.48 14.24 9.36
N GLU A 375 9.68 14.44 9.91
CA GLU A 375 9.95 14.35 11.36
C GLU A 375 9.18 15.45 12.09
N LEU A 376 9.23 16.70 11.59
CA LEU A 376 8.54 17.86 12.16
C LEU A 376 7.02 17.71 12.15
N SER A 377 6.44 16.90 11.25
CA SER A 377 5.00 16.60 11.27
C SER A 377 4.57 15.88 12.54
N THR A 378 5.48 15.15 13.18
CA THR A 378 5.21 14.37 14.41
C THR A 378 5.47 15.16 15.70
N GLU A 379 6.10 16.33 15.58
CA GLU A 379 6.41 17.24 16.68
C GLU A 379 5.24 18.20 16.98
N PRO A 380 5.21 18.87 18.15
CA PRO A 380 4.17 19.84 18.47
C PRO A 380 3.99 20.91 17.38
N GLY A 381 2.76 21.04 16.87
CA GLY A 381 2.41 21.94 15.76
C GLY A 381 2.36 21.28 14.38
N GLY A 382 2.85 20.05 14.24
CA GLY A 382 2.69 19.23 13.04
C GLY A 382 1.31 18.56 12.94
N THR A 383 1.01 17.89 11.82
CA THR A 383 -0.27 17.20 11.63
C THR A 383 -0.30 15.76 12.16
N ALA A 384 0.82 15.20 12.63
CA ALA A 384 0.96 13.79 13.03
C ALA A 384 1.46 13.62 14.48
N GLN A 385 0.99 14.48 15.39
CA GLN A 385 1.55 14.66 16.73
C GLN A 385 1.32 13.47 17.68
N LEU A 386 0.37 12.58 17.41
CA LEU A 386 0.14 11.41 18.26
C LEU A 386 1.39 10.54 18.30
N LEU A 387 2.07 10.42 17.16
CA LEU A 387 3.29 9.64 17.02
C LEU A 387 4.56 10.28 17.59
N GLY A 388 4.53 11.56 17.95
CA GLY A 388 5.62 12.21 18.70
C GLY A 388 5.68 11.80 20.18
N LYS A 389 4.55 11.38 20.76
CA LYS A 389 4.44 11.00 22.19
C LYS A 389 4.76 9.54 22.47
N PHE A 390 5.10 8.79 21.43
CA PHE A 390 5.35 7.35 21.44
C PHE A 390 6.71 6.97 22.07
N GLY A 391 7.68 7.89 22.08
CA GLY A 391 9.02 7.66 22.61
C GLY A 391 9.94 6.84 21.70
N VAL A 392 9.56 6.63 20.43
CA VAL A 392 10.46 6.30 19.32
C VAL A 392 10.36 7.46 18.36
N LYS A 393 11.50 7.93 17.83
CA LYS A 393 11.49 9.01 16.85
C LYS A 393 10.81 8.51 15.56
N THR A 394 9.77 9.20 15.12
CA THR A 394 9.00 8.84 13.93
C THR A 394 9.07 9.96 12.91
N ALA A 395 8.73 9.64 11.66
CA ALA A 395 8.55 10.61 10.60
C ALA A 395 7.35 10.18 9.78
N GLY A 396 6.46 11.10 9.44
CA GLY A 396 5.23 10.74 8.74
C GLY A 396 4.55 11.88 8.01
N LYS A 397 3.45 11.52 7.34
CA LYS A 397 2.59 12.44 6.63
C LYS A 397 1.16 11.89 6.60
N THR A 398 0.22 12.68 7.11
CA THR A 398 -1.21 12.44 6.98
C THR A 398 -1.69 12.77 5.56
N GLY A 399 -2.78 12.16 5.12
CA GLY A 399 -3.49 12.54 3.91
C GLY A 399 -4.99 12.31 4.02
N THR A 400 -5.76 13.32 3.64
CA THR A 400 -7.20 13.22 3.48
C THR A 400 -7.48 13.36 1.99
N ALA A 401 -8.09 12.33 1.40
CA ALA A 401 -8.37 12.28 -0.04
C ALA A 401 -9.88 12.29 -0.25
N GLU A 402 -10.42 13.32 -0.90
CA GLU A 402 -11.85 13.42 -1.18
C GLU A 402 -12.21 12.41 -2.28
N PHE A 403 -13.34 11.73 -2.15
CA PHE A 403 -13.81 10.81 -3.18
C PHE A 403 -15.33 10.88 -3.36
N GLY A 404 -15.75 10.67 -4.62
CA GLY A 404 -17.15 10.77 -5.01
C GLY A 404 -17.74 12.16 -4.83
N THR A 405 -19.07 12.25 -4.80
CA THR A 405 -19.82 13.51 -4.71
C THR A 405 -20.41 13.78 -3.33
N ASP A 406 -20.31 12.81 -2.42
CA ASP A 406 -20.99 12.82 -1.12
C ASP A 406 -20.13 13.42 0.00
N GLY A 407 -19.00 14.06 -0.34
CA GLY A 407 -18.08 14.65 0.65
C GLY A 407 -17.36 13.62 1.53
N LEU A 408 -17.23 12.39 1.04
CA LEU A 408 -16.54 11.33 1.76
C LEU A 408 -15.03 11.40 1.52
N THR A 409 -14.26 10.98 2.51
CA THR A 409 -12.79 11.01 2.42
C THR A 409 -12.19 9.64 2.68
N HIS A 410 -11.09 9.34 1.99
CA HIS A 410 -10.16 8.29 2.36
C HIS A 410 -9.13 8.87 3.32
N SER A 411 -8.85 8.13 4.38
CA SER A 411 -7.86 8.49 5.38
C SER A 411 -6.57 7.73 5.14
N TRP A 412 -5.49 8.49 4.95
CA TRP A 412 -4.15 7.99 4.70
C TRP A 412 -3.17 8.41 5.81
N TYR A 413 -2.29 7.48 6.16
CA TYR A 413 -1.08 7.79 6.91
C TYR A 413 0.10 7.05 6.30
N ILE A 414 1.15 7.78 5.92
CA ILE A 414 2.43 7.20 5.52
C ILE A 414 3.52 7.61 6.50
N GLY A 415 4.52 6.76 6.69
CA GLY A 415 5.65 7.10 7.55
C GLY A 415 6.72 6.04 7.62
N TYR A 416 7.70 6.30 8.47
CA TYR A 416 8.75 5.34 8.81
C TYR A 416 9.26 5.53 10.24
N ALA A 417 9.75 4.43 10.81
CA ALA A 417 10.28 4.39 12.16
C ALA A 417 11.36 3.30 12.33
N PRO A 418 12.33 3.51 13.25
CA PRO A 418 12.72 4.79 13.84
C PRO A 418 13.24 5.78 12.77
N ALA A 419 13.05 7.09 12.95
CA ALA A 419 13.42 8.08 11.92
C ALA A 419 14.94 8.25 11.74
N ASP A 420 15.73 7.96 12.76
CA ASP A 420 17.19 7.99 12.75
C ASP A 420 17.82 6.75 12.11
N HIS A 421 17.20 5.58 12.30
CA HIS A 421 17.60 4.32 11.69
C HIS A 421 16.38 3.54 11.18
N PRO A 422 15.82 3.90 10.01
CA PRO A 422 14.55 3.34 9.54
C PRO A 422 14.59 1.82 9.35
N GLN A 423 13.70 1.14 10.06
CA GLN A 423 13.51 -0.32 9.99
C GLN A 423 12.17 -0.69 9.37
N TYR A 424 11.17 0.18 9.51
CA TYR A 424 9.83 0.00 8.99
C TYR A 424 9.42 1.26 8.24
N ALA A 425 9.00 1.11 6.99
CA ALA A 425 8.31 2.13 6.21
C ALA A 425 6.91 1.60 5.91
N TYR A 426 5.89 2.45 6.01
CA TYR A 426 4.52 1.98 5.98
C TYR A 426 3.55 2.97 5.33
N ALA A 427 2.48 2.42 4.77
CA ALA A 427 1.31 3.14 4.32
C ALA A 427 0.06 2.47 4.89
N ILE A 428 -0.85 3.28 5.43
CA ILE A 428 -2.12 2.86 6.02
C ILE A 428 -3.23 3.63 5.34
N LEU A 429 -4.27 2.92 4.94
CA LEU A 429 -5.45 3.43 4.28
C LEU A 429 -6.71 2.90 4.96
N ILE A 430 -7.67 3.79 5.24
CA ILE A 430 -9.03 3.42 5.65
C ILE A 430 -10.00 4.05 4.65
N GLU A 431 -10.83 3.21 4.01
CA GLU A 431 -11.79 3.66 2.98
C GLU A 431 -13.00 4.37 3.61
N GLY A 432 -13.60 5.32 2.89
CA GLY A 432 -14.96 5.78 3.18
C GLY A 432 -15.18 6.28 4.60
N ASP A 433 -14.27 7.11 5.09
CA ASP A 433 -14.39 7.72 6.41
C ASP A 433 -15.48 8.80 6.37
N GLY A 434 -16.69 8.46 6.81
CA GLY A 434 -17.85 9.33 6.65
C GLY A 434 -17.78 10.59 7.50
N ASN A 435 -17.89 11.79 6.92
CA ASN A 435 -17.90 13.08 7.62
C ASN A 435 -16.76 13.29 8.64
N VAL A 436 -15.68 12.52 8.55
CA VAL A 436 -14.52 12.65 9.44
C VAL A 436 -13.50 13.52 8.74
N THR A 437 -13.16 14.61 9.39
CA THR A 437 -12.48 15.74 8.78
C THR A 437 -11.04 15.43 8.40
N GLU A 438 -10.35 14.49 9.06
CA GLU A 438 -8.90 14.34 8.90
C GLU A 438 -8.36 12.92 9.19
N ALA A 439 -7.26 12.56 8.52
CA ALA A 439 -6.52 11.32 8.80
C ALA A 439 -5.99 11.19 10.25
N THR A 440 -5.89 12.31 10.97
CA THR A 440 -5.57 12.40 12.40
C THR A 440 -6.58 11.69 13.29
N GLU A 441 -7.82 11.55 12.81
CA GLU A 441 -8.93 10.91 13.52
C GLU A 441 -9.11 9.42 13.18
N SER A 442 -8.11 8.85 12.50
CA SER A 442 -8.32 7.64 11.71
C SER A 442 -7.07 6.77 11.54
N SER A 443 -6.25 7.04 10.53
CA SER A 443 -5.12 6.21 10.13
C SER A 443 -3.90 6.47 10.99
N GLU A 444 -3.78 7.69 11.56
CA GLU A 444 -2.73 8.01 12.52
C GLU A 444 -2.85 7.23 13.85
N PRO A 445 -4.01 7.17 14.55
CA PRO A 445 -4.17 6.31 15.73
C PRO A 445 -3.86 4.83 15.45
N VAL A 446 -4.22 4.33 14.27
CA VAL A 446 -3.88 2.96 13.85
C VAL A 446 -2.37 2.79 13.67
N ALA A 447 -1.69 3.77 13.08
CA ALA A 447 -0.23 3.77 13.00
C ALA A 447 0.41 3.73 14.39
N GLU A 448 -0.11 4.51 15.34
CA GLU A 448 0.37 4.50 16.73
C GLU A 448 0.19 3.12 17.39
N GLU A 449 -0.98 2.50 17.26
CA GLU A 449 -1.24 1.16 17.82
C GLU A 449 -0.27 0.12 17.25
N ILE A 450 -0.08 0.11 15.94
CA ILE A 450 0.84 -0.80 15.24
C ILE A 450 2.28 -0.58 15.72
N LEU A 451 2.76 0.66 15.72
CA LEU A 451 4.14 0.95 16.12
C LEU A 451 4.38 0.61 17.60
N ARG A 452 3.40 0.84 18.48
CA ARG A 452 3.47 0.42 19.89
C ARG A 452 3.63 -1.08 20.05
N GLY A 453 2.90 -1.87 19.26
CA GLY A 453 3.06 -3.32 19.26
C GLY A 453 4.40 -3.76 18.69
N ILE A 454 4.88 -3.17 17.59
CA ILE A 454 6.18 -3.51 16.96
C ILE A 454 7.35 -3.27 17.92
N PHE A 455 7.38 -2.11 18.59
CA PHE A 455 8.51 -1.74 19.47
C PHE A 455 8.30 -2.15 20.95
N ASN A 456 7.29 -2.98 21.26
CA ASN A 456 6.95 -3.42 22.63
C ASN A 456 6.82 -2.25 23.62
N LYS A 457 6.13 -1.19 23.23
CA LYS A 457 5.85 0.00 24.05
C LYS A 457 4.34 0.18 24.24
N PRO A 458 3.68 -0.72 25.01
CA PRO A 458 2.25 -0.62 25.26
C PRO A 458 1.91 0.70 25.98
N LEU A 459 0.67 1.16 25.82
CA LEU A 459 0.15 2.29 26.59
C LEU A 459 0.28 2.01 28.09
N ALA A 460 0.54 3.05 28.90
CA ALA A 460 0.60 2.89 30.34
C ALA A 460 -0.77 2.42 30.90
N PRO A 461 -0.83 1.63 31.99
CA PRO A 461 -2.10 1.23 32.59
C PRO A 461 -2.97 2.44 32.91
N GLY A 462 -4.16 2.53 32.31
CA GLY A 462 -5.08 3.66 32.46
C GLY A 462 -5.02 4.71 31.34
N GLN A 463 -4.05 4.63 30.42
CA GLN A 463 -4.09 5.31 29.14
C GLN A 463 -4.85 4.44 28.14
N GLN A 464 -5.93 4.96 27.57
CA GLN A 464 -6.54 4.40 26.37
C GLN A 464 -5.95 5.14 25.16
N LEU A 465 -5.93 4.50 23.98
CA LEU A 465 -5.84 5.24 22.72
C LEU A 465 -6.91 6.33 22.80
N ASP A 466 -6.58 7.56 22.41
CA ASP A 466 -7.50 8.67 22.57
C ASP A 466 -8.78 8.39 21.78
N SER A 467 -9.79 7.87 22.48
CA SER A 467 -11.06 7.53 21.88
C SER A 467 -11.79 8.79 21.42
N GLN A 468 -11.40 9.98 21.92
CA GLN A 468 -11.89 11.26 21.43
C GLN A 468 -11.22 11.67 20.12
N ALA A 469 -9.98 11.24 19.84
CA ALA A 469 -9.40 11.39 18.50
C ALA A 469 -10.12 10.53 17.46
N LEU A 470 -10.81 9.45 17.86
CA LEU A 470 -11.68 8.64 17.00
C LEU A 470 -13.14 9.14 16.96
N MET A 471 -13.46 10.24 17.65
CA MET A 471 -14.77 10.90 17.58
C MET A 471 -14.64 12.19 16.77
N PRO A 472 -15.59 12.51 15.88
CA PRO A 472 -15.50 13.71 15.06
C PRO A 472 -15.50 14.96 15.93
N VAL A 473 -14.58 15.89 15.64
CA VAL A 473 -14.74 17.28 16.06
C VAL A 473 -15.89 17.87 15.23
N ALA A 474 -16.85 18.52 15.89
CA ALA A 474 -17.99 19.11 15.19
C ALA A 474 -17.49 20.08 14.10
N PRO A 475 -18.04 20.07 12.88
CA PRO A 475 -17.61 20.96 11.81
C PRO A 475 -17.77 22.41 12.27
N THR A 476 -16.66 23.16 12.32
CA THR A 476 -16.71 24.60 12.46
C THR A 476 -17.18 25.18 11.14
N HIS A 477 -18.37 25.79 11.16
CA HIS A 477 -19.02 26.48 10.04
C HIS A 477 -18.20 27.61 9.45
#